data_AF-A0A1M7F2A0-F1
#
_entry.id   AF-A0A1M7F2A0-F1
#
_cell.length_a   1.000
_cell.length_b   1.000
_cell.length_c   1.000
_cell.angle_alpha   90.00
_cell.angle_beta   90.00
_cell.angle_gamma   90.00
#
_symmetry.space_group_name_H-M   'P 1'
#
loop_
_entity.id
_entity.type
_entity.pdbx_description
1 polymer ?
#
loop_
_entity_poly.entity_id
_entity_poly.type
_entity_poly.pdbx_seq_one_letter_code
_entity_poly.pdbx_strand_id
1 'polypeptide(L)'
;MKVDANPMQKAHAAPRCTATSKRSGQRCKAPAVRGWAVCRMHGARGGHGSGKANPAYKHGLRSREFVEMRKAINEIVREEKEIEELIG
;
A
#
# COMPACT_ATOMS: atom_id res chain seq x y z
N MET A 1 22.25 33.64 27.04
CA MET A 1 20.86 33.58 26.53
C MET A 1 20.48 32.11 26.41
N LYS A 2 19.50 31.63 27.18
CA LYS A 2 18.98 30.28 26.96
C LYS A 2 18.23 30.32 25.63
N VAL A 3 18.67 29.53 24.67
CA VAL A 3 17.91 29.31 23.45
C VAL A 3 16.75 28.44 23.89
N ASP A 4 15.64 29.07 24.26
CA ASP A 4 14.39 28.38 24.55
C ASP A 4 13.87 27.83 23.22
N ALA A 5 14.53 26.76 22.75
CA ALA A 5 14.26 26.12 21.50
C ALA A 5 12.89 25.47 21.62
N ASN A 6 11.84 26.22 21.26
CA ASN A 6 10.50 25.70 21.23
C ASN A 6 10.51 24.49 20.29
N PRO A 7 10.22 23.28 20.78
CA PRO A 7 10.32 22.06 20.01
C PRO A 7 9.46 22.09 18.72
N MET A 8 8.46 22.97 18.67
CA MET A 8 7.61 23.17 17.50
C MET A 8 8.31 23.82 16.30
N GLN A 9 9.40 24.57 16.50
CA GLN A 9 10.12 25.20 15.38
C GLN A 9 10.59 24.17 14.33
N LYS A 10 11.07 23.01 14.79
CA LYS A 10 11.47 21.90 13.90
C LYS A 10 10.29 21.34 13.10
N ALA A 11 9.11 21.27 13.70
CA ALA A 11 7.91 20.81 13.03
C ALA A 11 7.46 21.79 11.93
N HIS A 12 7.65 23.10 12.11
CA HIS A 12 7.35 24.12 11.09
C HIS A 12 8.34 24.12 9.92
N ALA A 13 9.62 23.84 10.18
CA ALA A 13 10.64 23.75 9.13
C ALA A 13 10.51 22.51 8.22
N ALA A 14 9.80 21.46 8.66
CA ALA A 14 9.62 20.25 7.87
C ALA A 14 8.76 20.48 6.60
N PRO A 15 9.10 19.83 5.46
CA PRO A 15 8.23 19.80 4.29
C PRO A 15 6.82 19.32 4.64
N ARG A 16 5.81 19.86 3.94
CA ARG A 16 4.41 19.43 4.13
C ARG A 16 4.11 18.19 3.31
N CYS A 17 3.22 17.35 3.86
CA CYS A 17 2.68 16.19 3.17
C CYS A 17 2.08 16.56 1.81
N THR A 18 2.43 15.78 0.78
CA THR A 18 1.93 16.02 -0.57
C THR A 18 0.63 15.31 -0.90
N ALA A 19 -0.03 14.67 0.06
CA ALA A 19 -1.32 14.03 -0.18
C ALA A 19 -2.49 15.03 -0.03
N THR A 20 -3.58 14.78 -0.74
CA THR A 20 -4.87 15.44 -0.50
C THR A 20 -5.63 14.65 0.57
N SER A 21 -6.08 15.34 1.61
CA SER A 21 -6.85 14.74 2.70
C SER A 21 -8.23 14.34 2.19
N LYS A 22 -8.58 13.04 2.34
CA LYS A 22 -9.91 12.54 1.99
C LYS A 22 -11.04 13.19 2.78
N ARG A 23 -10.79 13.56 4.04
CA ARG A 23 -11.79 14.19 4.92
C ARG A 23 -12.15 15.61 4.47
N SER A 24 -11.17 16.38 3.99
CA SER A 24 -11.34 17.81 3.74
C SER A 24 -11.26 18.19 2.26
N GLY A 25 -10.83 17.28 1.37
CA GLY A 25 -10.57 17.60 -0.04
C GLY A 25 -9.38 18.52 -0.28
N GLN A 26 -8.70 18.98 0.78
CA GLN A 26 -7.60 19.94 0.71
C GLN A 26 -6.24 19.27 0.89
N ARG A 27 -5.17 19.95 0.46
CA ARG A 27 -3.79 19.51 0.70
C ARG A 27 -3.51 19.29 2.19
N CYS A 28 -2.88 18.18 2.52
CA CYS A 28 -2.54 17.84 3.89
C CYS A 28 -1.45 18.79 4.43
N LYS A 29 -1.73 19.46 5.55
CA LYS A 29 -0.80 20.41 6.20
C LYS A 29 0.15 19.76 7.22
N ALA A 30 0.00 18.44 7.46
CA ALA A 30 0.86 17.71 8.38
C ALA A 30 2.31 17.66 7.86
N PRO A 31 3.32 17.63 8.75
CA PRO A 31 4.71 17.47 8.35
C PRO A 31 4.92 16.10 7.69
N ALA A 32 5.70 16.06 6.62
CA ALA A 32 6.13 14.82 5.98
C ALA A 32 7.14 14.08 6.88
N VAL A 33 7.14 12.75 6.81
CA VAL A 33 8.16 11.96 7.51
C VAL A 33 9.51 12.18 6.83
N ARG A 34 10.59 12.25 7.60
CA ARG A 34 11.95 12.42 7.05
C ARG A 34 12.23 11.38 5.96
N GLY A 35 12.59 11.84 4.76
CA GLY A 35 12.85 11.00 3.58
C GLY A 35 11.60 10.59 2.79
N TRP A 36 10.41 11.06 3.16
CA TRP A 36 9.15 10.78 2.49
C TRP A 36 8.47 12.06 2.04
N ALA A 37 7.66 11.98 0.98
CA ALA A 37 6.85 13.11 0.52
C ALA A 37 5.52 13.26 1.31
N VAL A 38 5.12 12.24 2.07
CA VAL A 38 3.82 12.18 2.75
C VAL A 38 3.99 12.05 4.28
N CYS A 39 2.91 12.32 5.03
CA CYS A 39 2.89 12.16 6.48
C CYS A 39 2.54 10.72 6.90
N ARG A 40 2.70 10.41 8.20
CA ARG A 40 2.37 9.08 8.77
C ARG A 40 0.93 8.63 8.48
N MET A 41 -0.01 9.56 8.35
CA MET A 41 -1.42 9.25 8.09
C MET A 41 -1.72 9.01 6.61
N HIS A 42 -0.88 9.56 5.72
CA HIS A 42 -1.05 9.46 4.27
C HIS A 42 -0.03 8.51 3.63
N GLY A 43 0.42 7.51 4.39
CA GLY A 43 1.16 6.36 3.85
C GLY A 43 2.66 6.36 4.09
N ALA A 44 3.24 7.36 4.78
CA ALA A 44 4.66 7.28 5.10
C ALA A 44 4.95 6.09 6.02
N ARG A 45 6.01 5.33 5.69
CA ARG A 45 6.35 4.05 6.31
C ARG A 45 5.30 2.94 6.12
N GLY A 46 4.26 3.20 5.34
CA GLY A 46 3.32 2.20 4.87
C GLY A 46 3.87 1.46 3.65
N GLY A 47 3.14 0.44 3.20
CA GLY A 47 3.56 -0.42 2.09
C GLY A 47 4.58 -1.46 2.57
N HIS A 48 4.07 -2.57 3.09
CA HIS A 48 4.91 -3.75 3.29
C HIS A 48 5.20 -4.40 1.93
N GLY A 49 6.44 -4.82 1.72
CA GLY A 49 6.83 -5.56 0.52
C GLY A 49 6.04 -6.86 0.38
N SER A 50 6.04 -7.47 -0.81
CA SER A 50 5.37 -8.74 -1.05
C SER A 50 6.13 -9.94 -0.44
N GLY A 51 5.46 -11.10 -0.39
CA GLY A 51 6.09 -12.36 0.01
C GLY A 51 6.13 -12.59 1.53
N LYS A 52 7.01 -13.50 1.95
CA LYS A 52 7.11 -13.99 3.35
C LYS A 52 7.45 -12.90 4.38
N ALA A 53 8.12 -11.82 3.94
CA ALA A 53 8.45 -10.69 4.79
C ALA A 53 7.25 -9.76 5.04
N ASN A 54 6.14 -9.92 4.32
CA ASN A 54 4.94 -9.15 4.57
C ASN A 54 4.27 -9.64 5.88
N PRO A 55 3.93 -8.76 6.83
CA PRO A 55 3.29 -9.17 8.08
C PRO A 55 1.90 -9.80 7.89
N ALA A 56 1.24 -9.57 6.75
CA ALA A 56 -0.01 -10.24 6.40
C ALA A 56 0.19 -11.63 5.75
N TYR A 57 1.43 -12.03 5.48
CA TYR A 57 1.73 -13.35 4.93
C TYR A 57 1.47 -14.43 5.97
N LYS A 58 0.57 -15.37 5.65
CA LYS A 58 0.30 -16.55 6.49
C LYS A 58 0.85 -17.82 5.84
N HIS A 59 0.24 -18.20 4.72
CA HIS A 59 0.52 -19.45 4.00
C HIS A 59 0.62 -19.25 2.48
N GLY A 60 0.74 -18.01 1.99
CA GLY A 60 0.95 -17.73 0.57
C GLY A 60 -0.28 -17.86 -0.36
N LEU A 61 -1.39 -18.49 0.06
CA LEU A 61 -2.59 -18.67 -0.79
C LEU A 61 -3.33 -17.37 -1.18
N ARG A 62 -2.92 -16.22 -0.62
CA ARG A 62 -3.40 -14.88 -1.02
C ARG A 62 -2.30 -14.03 -1.68
N SER A 63 -1.15 -14.64 -1.98
CA SER A 63 -0.09 -13.98 -2.74
C SER A 63 -0.55 -13.74 -4.18
N ARG A 64 0.08 -12.77 -4.84
CA ARG A 64 -0.16 -12.51 -6.26
C ARG A 64 0.13 -13.76 -7.11
N GLU A 65 1.22 -14.46 -6.81
CA GLU A 65 1.61 -15.71 -7.49
C GLU A 65 0.49 -16.76 -7.42
N PHE A 66 -0.05 -17.01 -6.22
CA PHE A 66 -1.13 -17.98 -6.06
C PHE A 66 -2.42 -17.53 -6.76
N VAL A 67 -2.73 -16.23 -6.73
CA VAL A 67 -3.91 -15.69 -7.43
C VAL A 67 -3.79 -15.90 -8.95
N GLU A 68 -2.62 -15.63 -9.54
CA GLU A 68 -2.40 -15.84 -10.98
C GLU A 68 -2.44 -17.33 -11.35
N MET A 69 -1.81 -18.21 -10.55
CA MET A 69 -1.90 -19.66 -10.74
C MET A 69 -3.35 -20.14 -10.69
N ARG A 70 -4.15 -19.66 -9.73
CA ARG A 70 -5.56 -20.03 -9.61
C ARG A 70 -6.38 -19.57 -10.83
N LYS A 71 -6.08 -18.39 -11.39
CA LYS A 71 -6.74 -17.92 -12.62
C LYS A 71 -6.45 -18.85 -13.79
N ALA A 72 -5.19 -19.24 -13.98
CA ALA A 72 -4.79 -20.15 -15.04
C ALA A 72 -5.49 -21.52 -14.92
N ILE A 73 -5.56 -22.08 -13.72
CA ILE A 73 -6.30 -23.34 -13.49
C ILE A 73 -7.78 -23.18 -13.84
N ASN A 74 -8.41 -22.07 -13.42
CA ASN A 74 -9.82 -21.81 -13.73
C ASN A 74 -10.10 -21.57 -15.22
N GLU A 75 -9.10 -21.18 -15.99
CA GLU A 75 -9.17 -21.03 -17.45
C GLU A 75 -9.16 -22.41 -18.10
N ILE A 76 -8.20 -23.26 -17.74
CA ILE A 76 -8.13 -24.66 -18.21
C ILE A 76 -9.43 -25.42 -17.91
N VAL A 77 -9.97 -25.29 -16.70
CA VAL A 77 -11.23 -25.96 -16.32
C VAL A 77 -12.43 -25.44 -17.13
N ARG A 78 -12.38 -24.20 -17.64
CA ARG A 78 -13.43 -23.66 -18.51
C ARG A 78 -13.30 -24.23 -19.92
N GLU A 79 -12.09 -24.25 -20.46
CA GLU A 79 -11.79 -24.84 -21.76
C GLU A 79 -12.17 -26.33 -21.80
N GLU A 80 -11.86 -27.09 -20.73
CA GLU A 80 -12.25 -28.50 -20.60
C GLU A 80 -13.76 -28.69 -20.74
N LYS A 81 -14.56 -27.86 -20.06
CA LYS A 81 -16.02 -27.92 -20.14
C LYS A 81 -16.56 -27.58 -21.52
N GLU A 82 -15.99 -26.57 -22.17
CA GLU A 82 -16.36 -26.19 -23.53
C GLU A 82 -16.06 -27.33 -24.52
N ILE A 83 -14.96 -28.05 -24.34
CA ILE A 83 -14.61 -29.21 -25.15
C ILE A 83 -15.58 -30.38 -24.89
N GLU A 84 -15.90 -30.66 -23.63
CA GLU A 84 -16.89 -31.69 -23.27
C GLU A 84 -18.25 -31.42 -23.92
N GLU A 85 -18.71 -30.18 -23.91
CA GLU A 85 -19.98 -29.77 -24.57
C GLU A 85 -19.96 -29.90 -26.10
N LEU A 86 -18.79 -29.82 -26.73
CA LEU A 86 -18.65 -29.97 -28.18
C LEU A 86 -18.63 -31.43 -28.63
N ILE A 87 -18.20 -32.34 -27.76
CA ILE A 87 -17.97 -33.77 -28.09
C ILE A 87 -19.10 -34.66 -27.56
N GLY A 88 -19.80 -34.24 -26.50
CA GLY A 88 -20.96 -34.94 -25.91
C GLY A 88 -22.27 -34.66 -26.63
#